data_AF-A0A0L6U0Q5-F1
#
_entry.id   AF-A0A0L6U0Q5-F1
#
_cell.length_a   1.000
_cell.length_b   1.000
_cell.length_c   1.000
_cell.angle_alpha   90.00
_cell.angle_beta   90.00
_cell.angle_gamma   90.00
#
_symmetry.space_group_name_H-M   'P 1'
#
loop_
_entity.id
_entity.type
_entity.pdbx_description
1 polymer ?
#
loop_
_entity_poly.entity_id
_entity_poly.type
_entity_poly.pdbx_seq_one_letter_code
_entity_poly.pdbx_strand_id
1 'polypeptide(L)'
;MIYSLLEIKSDKAEIIKLSGEATDAYRLFYEDIEKRQQEGNDLSNMTDFSSKLHGAVLRIAGILHCMDYERLINNEPVSMETMANAMDIGGYFLKHSMNAYDLMGADDPMKQARFVLRKLEQDPKPEYNRDAIYRLARKGSNDKIEIIEPIIDELIEHGYLFEVLLPSKSKRGAKPKPIYKVNPQHFKLNTVETME
;
A
#
# COMPACT_ATOMS: atom_id res chain seq x y z
N MET A 1 -41.43 -4.92 1.19
CA MET A 1 -39.97 -4.90 1.35
C MET A 1 -39.45 -3.48 1.53
N ILE A 2 -39.36 -2.62 0.49
CA ILE A 2 -38.88 -1.23 0.68
C ILE A 2 -39.85 -0.36 1.50
N TYR A 3 -41.16 -0.46 1.23
CA TYR A 3 -42.16 0.33 1.97
C TYR A 3 -42.21 -0.03 3.47
N SER A 4 -41.95 -1.30 3.80
CA SER A 4 -41.90 -1.82 5.18
C SER A 4 -40.77 -1.19 6.00
N LEU A 5 -39.62 -0.94 5.36
CA LEU A 5 -38.48 -0.23 5.97
C LEU A 5 -38.78 1.25 6.24
N LEU A 6 -39.55 1.90 5.36
CA LEU A 6 -39.95 3.31 5.53
C LEU A 6 -40.96 3.51 6.66
N GLU A 7 -41.60 2.43 7.13
CA GLU A 7 -42.52 2.45 8.26
C GLU A 7 -41.80 2.39 9.62
N ILE A 8 -40.47 2.19 9.64
CA ILE A 8 -39.66 2.24 10.87
C ILE A 8 -39.67 3.67 11.41
N LYS A 9 -40.53 3.91 12.39
CA LYS A 9 -40.59 5.16 13.16
C LYS A 9 -39.77 5.00 14.44
N SER A 10 -38.45 5.09 14.32
CA SER A 10 -37.58 5.12 15.50
C SER A 10 -36.52 6.20 15.34
N ASP A 11 -36.58 7.21 16.22
CA ASP A 11 -35.52 8.21 16.39
C ASP A 11 -34.40 7.73 17.33
N LYS A 12 -34.45 6.46 17.75
CA LYS A 12 -33.47 5.86 18.68
C LYS A 12 -32.57 4.90 17.95
N ALA A 13 -31.27 5.03 18.19
CA ALA A 13 -30.29 4.07 17.69
C ALA A 13 -30.51 2.70 18.33
N GLU A 14 -30.77 1.69 17.52
CA GLU A 14 -30.88 0.30 17.95
C GLU A 14 -29.57 -0.45 17.72
N ILE A 15 -29.25 -1.36 18.64
CA ILE A 15 -28.03 -2.17 18.58
C ILE A 15 -28.34 -3.47 17.86
N ILE A 16 -27.79 -3.62 16.66
CA ILE A 16 -27.82 -4.89 15.92
C ILE A 16 -26.73 -5.81 16.47
N LYS A 17 -27.11 -7.03 16.85
CA LYS A 17 -26.19 -8.04 17.40
C LYS A 17 -25.82 -9.06 16.34
N LEU A 18 -24.61 -9.61 16.43
CA LEU A 18 -24.17 -10.74 15.63
C LEU A 18 -24.52 -12.04 16.34
N SER A 19 -24.83 -13.09 15.58
CA SER A 19 -24.88 -14.45 16.14
C SER A 19 -23.46 -14.90 16.52
N GLY A 20 -23.33 -15.96 17.32
CA GLY A 20 -22.02 -16.53 17.65
C GLY A 20 -21.24 -16.93 16.38
N GLU A 21 -21.89 -17.65 15.47
CA GLU A 21 -21.30 -18.08 14.20
C GLU A 21 -20.92 -16.91 13.29
N ALA A 22 -21.77 -15.87 13.21
CA ALA A 22 -21.45 -14.67 12.44
C ALA A 22 -20.26 -13.89 13.03
N THR A 23 -20.15 -13.88 14.37
CA THR A 23 -19.03 -13.25 15.08
C THR A 23 -17.72 -13.99 14.78
N ASP A 24 -17.73 -15.32 14.84
CA ASP A 24 -16.56 -16.14 14.57
C ASP A 24 -16.13 -16.04 13.10
N ALA A 25 -17.07 -16.07 12.16
CA ALA A 25 -16.79 -15.84 10.75
C ALA A 25 -16.16 -14.46 10.51
N TYR A 26 -16.73 -13.42 11.14
CA TYR A 26 -16.18 -12.05 11.06
C TYR A 26 -14.77 -11.95 11.64
N ARG A 27 -14.50 -12.63 12.76
CA ARG A 27 -13.16 -12.68 13.35
C ARG A 27 -12.15 -13.30 12.39
N LEU A 28 -12.48 -14.46 11.81
CA LEU A 28 -11.59 -15.14 10.85
C LEU A 28 -11.30 -14.27 9.61
N PHE A 29 -12.33 -13.59 9.09
CA PHE A 29 -12.17 -12.63 8.00
C PHE A 29 -11.25 -11.46 8.39
N TYR A 30 -11.45 -10.89 9.59
CA TYR A 30 -10.62 -9.79 10.09
C TYR A 30 -9.15 -10.20 10.20
N GLU A 31 -8.88 -11.38 10.78
CA GLU A 31 -7.53 -11.94 10.92
C GLU A 31 -6.87 -12.23 9.56
N ASP A 32 -7.63 -12.69 8.56
CA ASP A 32 -7.12 -12.90 7.20
C ASP A 32 -6.68 -11.58 6.55
N ILE A 33 -7.51 -10.53 6.67
CA ILE A 33 -7.18 -9.22 6.14
C ILE A 33 -5.93 -8.65 6.83
N GLU A 34 -5.80 -8.78 8.16
CA GLU A 34 -4.59 -8.34 8.87
C GLU A 34 -3.34 -9.09 8.42
N LYS A 35 -3.41 -10.42 8.23
CA LYS A 35 -2.29 -11.21 7.70
C LYS A 35 -1.87 -10.72 6.32
N ARG A 36 -2.84 -10.46 5.43
CA ARG A 36 -2.58 -10.00 4.06
C ARG A 36 -2.00 -8.58 3.99
N GLN A 37 -2.16 -7.79 5.05
CA GLN A 37 -1.55 -6.45 5.18
C GLN A 37 -0.09 -6.47 5.63
N GLN A 38 0.40 -7.60 6.15
CA GLN A 38 1.79 -7.71 6.59
C GLN A 38 2.76 -7.48 5.43
N GLU A 39 3.98 -7.04 5.76
CA GLU A 39 5.02 -6.76 4.78
C GLU A 39 5.27 -7.97 3.87
N GLY A 40 5.31 -7.74 2.56
CA GLY A 40 5.52 -8.77 1.55
C GLY A 40 4.26 -9.48 1.07
N ASN A 41 3.10 -9.26 1.70
CA ASN A 41 1.81 -9.80 1.25
C ASN A 41 1.08 -8.84 0.30
N ASP A 42 -0.03 -9.31 -0.27
CA ASP A 42 -0.74 -8.68 -1.39
C ASP A 42 -1.44 -7.37 -1.04
N LEU A 43 -1.79 -7.14 0.23
CA LEU A 43 -2.42 -5.89 0.70
C LEU A 43 -1.44 -4.93 1.39
N SER A 44 -0.15 -5.29 1.47
CA SER A 44 0.88 -4.49 2.16
C SER A 44 0.98 -3.03 1.70
N ASN A 45 0.70 -2.77 0.43
CA ASN A 45 0.76 -1.42 -0.16
C ASN A 45 -0.58 -0.69 -0.22
N MET A 46 -1.65 -1.24 0.38
CA MET A 46 -2.99 -0.64 0.38
C MET A 46 -3.66 -0.70 1.75
N THR A 47 -2.86 -0.69 2.82
CA THR A 47 -3.30 -0.74 4.22
C THR A 47 -4.33 0.35 4.54
N ASP A 48 -4.19 1.55 3.98
CA ASP A 48 -5.14 2.66 4.13
C ASP A 48 -6.57 2.32 3.68
N PHE A 49 -6.70 1.44 2.69
CA PHE A 49 -7.99 0.94 2.20
C PHE A 49 -8.39 -0.34 2.92
N SER A 50 -7.51 -1.35 2.96
CA SER A 50 -7.85 -2.67 3.49
C SER A 50 -8.19 -2.62 4.98
N SER A 51 -7.61 -1.69 5.75
CA SER A 51 -7.96 -1.47 7.16
C SER A 51 -9.33 -0.82 7.36
N LYS A 52 -10.02 -0.40 6.31
CA LYS A 52 -11.41 0.08 6.39
C LYS A 52 -12.42 -0.97 5.92
N LEU A 53 -11.95 -2.04 5.28
CA LEU A 53 -12.80 -3.07 4.69
C LEU A 53 -13.62 -3.80 5.76
N HIS A 54 -13.01 -4.16 6.89
CA HIS A 54 -13.70 -4.91 7.94
C HIS A 54 -14.90 -4.15 8.52
N GLY A 55 -14.73 -2.85 8.81
CA GLY A 55 -15.83 -2.01 9.26
C GLY A 55 -16.87 -1.74 8.17
N ALA A 56 -16.49 -1.78 6.89
CA ALA A 56 -17.44 -1.69 5.79
C ALA A 56 -18.27 -2.97 5.65
N VAL A 57 -17.66 -4.15 5.77
CA VAL A 57 -18.35 -5.45 5.77
C VAL A 57 -19.39 -5.52 6.90
N LEU A 58 -19.05 -5.09 8.12
CA LEU A 58 -20.02 -5.04 9.22
C LEU A 58 -21.22 -4.13 8.91
N ARG A 59 -20.98 -2.96 8.30
CA ARG A 59 -22.06 -2.06 7.90
C ARG A 59 -22.95 -2.66 6.80
N ILE A 60 -22.34 -3.34 5.83
CA ILE A 60 -23.09 -4.06 4.79
C ILE A 60 -23.93 -5.17 5.43
N ALA A 61 -23.38 -5.96 6.35
CA ALA A 61 -24.13 -6.99 7.08
C ALA A 61 -25.32 -6.39 7.84
N GLY A 62 -25.14 -5.24 8.50
CA GLY A 62 -26.22 -4.51 9.15
C GLY A 62 -27.31 -4.06 8.17
N ILE A 63 -26.93 -3.52 7.01
CA ILE A 63 -27.90 -3.12 5.96
C ILE A 63 -28.68 -4.33 5.45
N LEU A 64 -27.99 -5.42 5.12
CA LEU A 64 -28.62 -6.66 4.65
C LEU A 64 -29.56 -7.25 5.71
N HIS A 65 -29.18 -7.19 6.98
CA HIS A 65 -30.03 -7.60 8.08
C HIS A 65 -31.28 -6.74 8.20
N CYS A 66 -31.17 -5.41 8.10
CA CYS A 66 -32.33 -4.51 8.13
C CYS A 66 -33.30 -4.75 6.98
N MET A 67 -32.84 -5.25 5.82
CA MET A 67 -33.72 -5.59 4.70
C MET A 67 -34.70 -6.73 5.05
N ASP A 68 -34.36 -7.54 6.05
CA ASP A 68 -35.20 -8.60 6.60
C ASP A 68 -36.01 -8.05 7.80
N TYR A 69 -37.12 -7.39 7.47
CA TYR A 69 -37.94 -6.64 8.43
C TYR A 69 -38.48 -7.49 9.59
N GLU A 70 -38.85 -8.74 9.33
CA GLU A 70 -39.36 -9.65 10.38
C GLU A 70 -38.27 -9.95 11.41
N ARG A 71 -37.06 -10.29 10.94
CA ARG A 71 -35.92 -10.55 11.82
C ARG A 71 -35.52 -9.33 12.63
N LEU A 72 -35.55 -8.15 12.00
CA LEU A 72 -35.22 -6.89 12.67
C LEU A 72 -36.16 -6.60 13.85
N ILE A 73 -37.48 -6.69 13.64
CA ILE A 73 -38.47 -6.42 14.70
C ILE A 73 -38.44 -7.49 15.80
N ASN A 74 -38.14 -8.73 15.44
CA ASN A 74 -37.96 -9.81 16.40
C ASN A 74 -36.62 -9.71 17.16
N ASN A 75 -35.79 -8.69 16.88
CA ASN A 75 -34.48 -8.47 17.48
C ASN A 75 -33.56 -9.70 17.32
N GLU A 76 -33.72 -10.39 16.19
CA GLU A 76 -32.89 -11.54 15.85
C GLU A 76 -31.46 -11.07 15.53
N PRO A 77 -30.44 -11.83 15.93
CA PRO A 77 -29.08 -11.48 15.57
C PRO A 77 -28.83 -11.67 14.06
N VAL A 78 -27.85 -10.96 13.52
CA VAL A 78 -27.32 -11.16 12.17
C VAL A 78 -26.84 -12.60 12.05
N SER A 79 -27.38 -13.32 11.07
CA SER A 79 -27.04 -14.72 10.81
C SER A 79 -25.67 -14.86 10.15
N MET A 80 -25.12 -16.08 10.18
CA MET A 80 -23.89 -16.41 9.47
C MET A 80 -24.04 -16.17 7.96
N GLU A 81 -25.20 -16.52 7.38
CA GLU A 81 -25.49 -16.32 5.96
C GLU A 81 -25.46 -14.84 5.57
N THR A 82 -26.10 -13.96 6.36
CA THR A 82 -26.06 -12.51 6.11
C THR A 82 -24.64 -11.96 6.19
N MET A 83 -23.84 -12.46 7.15
CA MET A 83 -22.44 -12.07 7.29
C MET A 83 -21.60 -12.56 6.09
N ALA A 84 -21.77 -13.79 5.65
CA ALA A 84 -21.08 -14.36 4.49
C ALA A 84 -21.39 -13.55 3.22
N ASN A 85 -22.66 -13.21 2.98
CA ASN A 85 -23.07 -12.37 1.85
C ASN A 85 -22.40 -10.98 1.91
N ALA A 86 -22.27 -10.39 3.10
CA ALA A 86 -21.57 -9.12 3.27
C ALA A 86 -20.07 -9.23 3.00
N MET A 87 -19.43 -10.33 3.41
CA MET A 87 -18.02 -10.63 3.11
C MET A 87 -17.78 -10.82 1.62
N ASP A 88 -18.68 -11.48 0.90
CA ASP A 88 -18.59 -11.68 -0.55
C ASP A 88 -18.62 -10.34 -1.30
N ILE A 89 -19.54 -9.44 -0.90
CA ILE A 89 -19.59 -8.06 -1.42
C ILE A 89 -18.28 -7.32 -1.09
N GLY A 90 -17.78 -7.47 0.14
CA GLY A 90 -16.48 -6.91 0.55
C GLY A 90 -15.33 -7.43 -0.31
N GLY A 91 -15.29 -8.72 -0.59
CA GLY A 91 -14.28 -9.37 -1.44
C GLY A 91 -14.31 -8.85 -2.88
N TYR A 92 -15.49 -8.60 -3.43
CA TYR A 92 -15.64 -7.96 -4.74
C TYR A 92 -15.01 -6.55 -4.78
N PHE A 93 -15.31 -5.70 -3.79
CA PHE A 93 -14.72 -4.36 -3.71
C PHE A 93 -13.22 -4.40 -3.45
N LEU A 94 -12.75 -5.35 -2.64
CA LEU A 94 -11.32 -5.57 -2.42
C LEU A 94 -10.62 -5.88 -3.74
N LYS A 95 -11.17 -6.78 -4.56
CA LYS A 95 -10.55 -7.16 -5.83
C LYS A 95 -10.46 -5.98 -6.81
N HIS A 96 -11.50 -5.16 -6.90
CA HIS A 96 -11.45 -3.93 -7.72
C HIS A 96 -10.45 -2.91 -7.19
N SER A 97 -10.38 -2.77 -5.86
CA SER A 97 -9.43 -1.86 -5.24
C SER A 97 -8.00 -2.31 -5.50
N MET A 98 -7.72 -3.61 -5.42
CA MET A 98 -6.40 -4.15 -5.78
C MET A 98 -6.02 -3.78 -7.22
N ASN A 99 -6.92 -3.99 -8.19
CA ASN A 99 -6.66 -3.62 -9.58
C ASN A 99 -6.44 -2.11 -9.75
N ALA A 100 -7.19 -1.28 -9.03
CA ALA A 100 -7.03 0.18 -9.07
C ALA A 100 -5.69 0.62 -8.45
N TYR A 101 -5.29 0.03 -7.32
CA TYR A 101 -4.00 0.28 -6.67
C TYR A 101 -2.82 -0.21 -7.51
N ASP A 102 -2.98 -1.30 -8.25
CA ASP A 102 -1.98 -1.78 -9.20
C ASP A 102 -1.82 -0.80 -10.37
N LEU A 103 -2.92 -0.25 -10.90
CA LEU A 103 -2.89 0.78 -11.93
C LEU A 103 -2.27 2.09 -11.42
N MET A 104 -2.59 2.52 -10.20
CA MET A 104 -2.01 3.73 -9.58
C MET A 104 -0.55 3.53 -9.17
N GLY A 105 -0.18 2.30 -8.77
CA GLY A 105 1.15 1.95 -8.30
C GLY A 105 2.15 1.59 -9.39
N ALA A 106 1.71 1.46 -10.64
CA ALA A 106 2.57 1.21 -11.81
C ALA A 106 3.54 2.38 -12.08
N ASP A 107 3.17 3.60 -11.64
CA ASP A 107 3.93 4.83 -11.89
C ASP A 107 4.44 5.51 -10.59
N ASP A 108 4.36 4.85 -9.42
CA ASP A 108 4.77 5.45 -8.14
C ASP A 108 6.31 5.49 -7.98
N PRO A 109 6.95 6.68 -8.04
CA PRO A 109 8.40 6.82 -7.88
C PRO A 109 8.89 6.33 -6.52
N MET A 110 8.05 6.38 -5.48
CA MET A 110 8.39 6.00 -4.12
C MET A 110 8.55 4.47 -3.97
N LYS A 111 7.71 3.68 -4.66
CA LYS A 111 7.90 2.22 -4.76
C LYS A 111 9.19 1.87 -5.48
N GLN A 112 9.51 2.58 -6.56
CA GLN A 112 10.73 2.34 -7.33
C GLN A 112 11.98 2.81 -6.55
N ALA A 113 11.90 3.91 -5.81
CA ALA A 113 12.94 4.37 -4.90
C ALA A 113 13.23 3.36 -3.80
N ARG A 114 12.21 2.79 -3.13
CA ARG A 114 12.40 1.69 -2.16
C ARG A 114 13.06 0.46 -2.78
N PHE A 115 12.68 0.10 -4.00
CA PHE A 115 13.29 -1.04 -4.70
C PHE A 115 14.77 -0.79 -5.02
N VAL A 116 15.10 0.41 -5.51
CA VAL A 116 16.48 0.82 -5.77
C VAL A 116 17.28 0.86 -4.47
N LEU A 117 16.72 1.42 -3.39
CA LEU A 117 17.33 1.45 -2.07
C LEU A 117 17.71 0.04 -1.60
N ARG A 118 16.79 -0.92 -1.68
CA ARG A 118 17.06 -2.31 -1.28
C ARG A 118 18.21 -2.95 -2.08
N LYS A 119 18.35 -2.60 -3.36
CA LYS A 119 19.49 -3.07 -4.18
C LYS A 119 20.79 -2.37 -3.80
N LEU A 120 20.75 -1.08 -3.48
CA LEU A 120 21.92 -0.33 -2.99
C LEU A 120 22.41 -0.91 -1.66
N GLU A 121 21.50 -1.37 -0.80
CA GLU A 121 21.84 -2.00 0.49
C GLU A 121 22.48 -3.39 0.33
N GLN A 122 22.18 -4.12 -0.75
CA GLN A 122 22.74 -5.45 -0.99
C GLN A 122 24.21 -5.43 -1.44
N ASP A 123 24.62 -4.40 -2.18
CA ASP A 123 26.00 -4.19 -2.65
C ASP A 123 26.37 -2.70 -2.52
N PRO A 124 26.58 -2.18 -1.30
CA PRO A 124 26.78 -0.75 -1.08
C PRO A 124 28.12 -0.30 -1.67
N LYS A 125 28.06 0.75 -2.50
CA LYS A 125 29.24 1.43 -3.06
C LYS A 125 29.23 2.87 -2.59
N PRO A 126 30.40 3.48 -2.38
CA PRO A 126 30.49 4.86 -1.90
C PRO A 126 29.84 5.87 -2.86
N GLU A 127 29.82 5.56 -4.16
CA GLU A 127 29.28 6.43 -5.19
C GLU A 127 28.63 5.66 -6.33
N TYR A 128 27.61 6.27 -6.92
CA TYR A 128 26.86 5.80 -8.07
C TYR A 128 26.73 6.90 -9.11
N ASN A 129 26.79 6.53 -10.40
CA ASN A 129 26.37 7.43 -11.46
C ASN A 129 24.90 7.21 -11.83
N ARG A 130 24.30 8.18 -12.51
CA ARG A 130 22.90 8.10 -12.99
C ARG A 130 22.60 6.79 -13.72
N ASP A 131 23.52 6.35 -14.59
CA ASP A 131 23.35 5.12 -15.38
C ASP A 131 23.38 3.85 -14.51
N ALA A 132 24.13 3.84 -13.42
CA ALA A 132 24.18 2.73 -12.47
C ALA A 132 22.87 2.65 -11.68
N ILE A 133 22.37 3.78 -11.18
CA ILE A 133 21.06 3.84 -10.51
C ILE A 133 19.96 3.40 -11.48
N TYR A 134 20.00 3.86 -12.73
CA TYR A 134 19.08 3.44 -13.78
C TYR A 134 19.11 1.93 -14.04
N ARG A 135 20.30 1.32 -14.07
CA ARG A 135 20.44 -0.16 -14.19
C ARG A 135 19.86 -0.89 -12.97
N LEU A 136 19.99 -0.34 -11.77
CA LEU A 136 19.40 -0.91 -10.56
C LEU A 136 17.88 -0.79 -10.56
N ALA A 137 17.34 0.31 -11.07
CA ALA A 137 15.89 0.57 -11.12
C ALA A 137 15.15 -0.39 -12.08
N ARG A 138 15.82 -0.94 -13.10
CA ARG A 138 15.20 -1.91 -14.02
C ARG A 138 14.88 -3.24 -13.33
N LYS A 139 13.64 -3.70 -13.51
CA LYS A 139 13.15 -5.03 -13.08
C LYS A 139 13.27 -6.09 -14.20
N GLY A 140 13.42 -5.67 -15.47
CA GLY A 140 13.65 -6.53 -16.64
C GLY A 140 14.16 -5.77 -17.88
N SER A 141 14.19 -6.44 -19.06
CA SER A 141 14.75 -5.86 -20.30
C SER A 141 13.86 -4.81 -20.99
N ASN A 142 12.60 -4.66 -20.57
CA ASN A 142 11.60 -3.89 -21.33
C ASN A 142 10.86 -2.79 -20.54
N ASP A 143 11.30 -2.48 -19.32
CA ASP A 143 10.69 -1.40 -18.53
C ASP A 143 11.22 -0.04 -19.00
N LYS A 144 10.36 0.74 -19.67
CA LYS A 144 10.61 2.16 -19.91
C LYS A 144 10.40 2.91 -18.61
N ILE A 145 11.48 3.08 -17.85
CA ILE A 145 11.49 4.05 -16.74
C ILE A 145 11.66 5.43 -17.38
N GLU A 146 10.54 6.05 -17.77
CA GLU A 146 10.50 7.46 -18.19
C GLU A 146 10.76 8.42 -17.00
N ILE A 147 10.86 7.87 -15.78
CA ILE A 147 10.76 8.59 -14.51
C ILE A 147 11.97 8.26 -13.61
N ILE A 148 13.22 8.36 -14.12
CA ILE A 148 14.42 8.13 -13.29
C ILE A 148 14.71 9.30 -12.34
N GLU A 149 14.41 10.54 -12.76
CA GLU A 149 14.69 11.73 -11.93
C GLU A 149 13.87 11.72 -10.64
N PRO A 150 12.55 11.47 -10.64
CA PRO A 150 11.79 11.43 -9.39
C PRO A 150 12.23 10.33 -8.42
N ILE A 151 12.79 9.23 -8.92
CA ILE A 151 13.37 8.18 -8.06
C ILE A 151 14.63 8.69 -7.35
N ILE A 152 15.48 9.39 -8.09
CA ILE A 152 16.71 9.98 -7.56
C ILE A 152 16.37 11.10 -6.58
N ASP A 153 15.43 11.97 -6.93
CA ASP A 153 14.96 13.08 -6.10
C ASP A 153 14.42 12.56 -4.76
N GLU A 154 13.57 11.53 -4.77
CA GLU A 154 13.05 10.89 -3.56
C GLU A 154 14.19 10.34 -2.68
N LEU A 155 15.18 9.66 -3.28
CA LEU A 155 16.33 9.14 -2.53
C LEU A 155 17.22 10.25 -1.95
N ILE A 156 17.29 11.41 -2.59
CA ILE A 156 18.00 12.58 -2.08
C ILE A 156 17.21 13.26 -0.96
N GLU A 157 15.90 13.44 -1.15
CA GLU A 157 15.00 14.08 -0.18
C GLU A 157 14.99 13.33 1.17
N HIS A 158 14.96 12.00 1.13
CA HIS A 158 15.07 11.16 2.34
C HIS A 158 16.51 10.99 2.86
N GLY A 159 17.50 11.59 2.19
CA GLY A 159 18.89 11.61 2.64
C GLY A 159 19.66 10.29 2.45
N TYR A 160 19.22 9.42 1.53
CA TYR A 160 19.94 8.20 1.16
C TYR A 160 21.07 8.48 0.16
N LEU A 161 20.88 9.45 -0.73
CA LEU A 161 21.85 9.89 -1.73
C LEU A 161 22.15 11.39 -1.60
N PHE A 162 23.35 11.79 -1.99
CA PHE A 162 23.76 13.19 -2.11
C PHE A 162 24.30 13.45 -3.51
N GLU A 163 23.72 14.42 -4.21
CA GLU A 163 24.20 14.84 -5.53
C GLU A 163 25.51 15.65 -5.41
N VAL A 164 26.55 15.20 -6.11
CA VAL A 164 27.85 15.88 -6.21
C VAL A 164 28.15 16.18 -7.67
N LEU A 165 28.23 17.47 -7.99
CA LEU A 165 28.64 17.95 -9.31
C LEU A 165 30.16 17.95 -9.39
N LEU A 166 30.73 17.05 -10.22
CA LEU A 166 32.16 17.09 -10.50
C LEU A 166 32.50 18.25 -11.44
N PRO A 167 33.65 18.91 -11.29
CA PRO A 167 34.13 19.88 -12.27
C PRO A 167 34.32 19.21 -13.63
N SER A 168 33.79 19.82 -14.70
CA SER A 168 33.87 19.29 -16.07
C SER A 168 35.33 19.19 -16.51
N LYS A 169 35.82 17.96 -16.75
CA LYS A 169 37.17 17.72 -17.32
C LYS A 169 37.22 17.92 -18.84
N SER A 170 36.12 18.30 -19.49
CA SER A 170 36.05 18.43 -20.94
C SER A 170 36.33 19.86 -21.41
N LYS A 171 37.31 20.03 -22.31
CA LYS A 171 37.64 21.32 -22.97
C LYS A 171 36.54 21.85 -23.92
N ARG A 172 35.38 21.17 -24.00
CA ARG A 172 34.33 21.47 -24.99
C ARG A 172 32.94 21.36 -24.34
N GLY A 173 32.46 22.45 -23.72
CA GLY A 173 31.05 22.78 -23.46
C GLY A 173 30.11 21.76 -22.78
N ALA A 174 30.59 20.59 -22.37
CA ALA A 174 29.76 19.53 -21.83
C ALA A 174 29.43 19.83 -20.36
N LYS A 175 28.13 19.81 -20.04
CA LYS A 175 27.65 19.92 -18.65
C LYS A 175 28.26 18.80 -17.81
N PRO A 176 28.70 19.09 -16.58
CA PRO A 176 29.24 18.08 -15.68
C PRO A 176 28.19 17.00 -15.39
N LYS A 177 28.62 15.74 -15.34
CA LYS A 177 27.74 14.61 -14.99
C LYS A 177 27.65 14.51 -13.47
N PRO A 178 26.44 14.49 -12.88
CA PRO A 178 26.30 14.31 -11.44
C PRO A 178 26.73 12.90 -11.03
N ILE A 179 27.38 12.82 -9.88
CA ILE A 179 27.64 11.58 -9.14
C ILE A 179 26.83 11.64 -7.86
N TYR A 180 26.22 10.52 -7.49
CA TYR A 180 25.42 10.38 -6.28
C TYR A 180 26.23 9.61 -5.24
N LYS A 181 26.58 10.27 -4.13
CA LYS A 181 27.23 9.61 -2.99
C LYS A 181 26.17 9.02 -2.08
N VAL A 182 26.40 7.80 -1.57
CA VAL A 182 25.49 7.19 -0.61
C VAL A 182 25.72 7.76 0.79
N ASN A 183 24.69 7.78 1.62
CA ASN A 183 24.82 8.21 3.01
C ASN A 183 25.62 7.19 3.85
N PRO A 184 26.84 7.52 4.31
CA PRO A 184 27.70 6.57 5.00
C PRO A 184 27.12 6.07 6.33
N GLN A 185 26.29 6.88 7.01
CA GLN A 185 25.63 6.49 8.26
C GLN A 185 24.55 5.42 8.03
N HIS A 186 23.84 5.52 6.92
CA HIS A 186 22.79 4.57 6.54
C HIS A 186 23.39 3.25 6.05
N PHE A 187 24.37 3.33 5.16
CA PHE A 187 24.96 2.14 4.51
C PHE A 187 26.14 1.52 5.29
N LYS A 188 26.46 2.04 6.48
CA LYS A 188 27.57 1.58 7.35
C LYS A 188 28.89 1.40 6.61
N LEU A 189 29.14 2.25 5.62
CA LEU A 189 30.43 2.27 4.93
C LEU A 189 31.42 2.97 5.86
N ASN A 190 32.40 2.22 6.36
CA ASN A 190 33.49 2.81 7.12
C ASN A 190 34.23 3.81 6.23
N THR A 191 34.08 5.09 6.52
CA THR A 191 34.88 6.15 5.91
C THR A 191 36.33 5.90 6.29
N VAL A 192 37.11 5.29 5.38
CA VAL A 192 38.56 5.36 5.50
C VAL A 192 38.91 6.79 5.13
N GLU A 193 39.07 7.64 6.15
CA GLU A 193 39.70 8.95 6.03
C GLU A 193 41.04 8.74 5.32
N THR A 194 41.13 9.17 4.06
CA THR A 194 42.43 9.35 3.44
C THR A 194 42.95 10.67 3.99
N MET A 195 43.91 10.55 4.92
CA MET A 195 44.77 11.63 5.35
C MET A 195 45.41 12.29 4.12
N GLU A 196 45.23 13.60 3.99
CA GLU A 196 46.23 14.54 3.44
C GLU A 196 45.94 15.94 3.98
#